data_AF-A0A554WY25-F1
#
_entry.id   AF-A0A554WY25-F1
#
_cell.length_a   1.000
_cell.length_b   1.000
_cell.length_c   1.000
_cell.angle_alpha   90.00
_cell.angle_beta   90.00
_cell.angle_gamma   90.00
#
_symmetry.space_group_name_H-M   'P 1'
#
loop_
_entity.id
_entity.type
_entity.pdbx_description
1 polymer ?
#
loop_
_entity_poly.entity_id
_entity_poly.type
_entity_poly.pdbx_seq_one_letter_code
_entity_poly.pdbx_strand_id
1 'polypeptide(L)'
;MSALPLLATAHGPQSHASHPRAAALPPEQKPWGIAGDPARVTRTIEIRMGDDMRFQPDRLAVREGETLRLRAVNRGRVMHEIVIGTPEELAAHAELMKKHPGMEHDEPHMAHVPPGRRGDIVWHFNRPGDFAFACLIAGHFEAGMVGRIRVEPAAQEKTP
;
A
#
# COMPACT_ATOMS: atom_id res chain seq x y z
N MET A 1 -59.28 -14.68 38.29
CA MET A 1 -58.04 -14.18 38.92
C MET A 1 -56.92 -14.36 37.91
N SER A 2 -56.08 -13.32 37.75
CA SER A 2 -54.84 -13.27 36.97
C SER A 2 -54.98 -13.28 35.43
N ALA A 3 -54.25 -12.51 34.63
CA ALA A 3 -53.42 -11.31 34.81
C ALA A 3 -53.15 -10.77 33.39
N LEU A 4 -53.16 -9.45 33.20
CA LEU A 4 -52.64 -8.80 31.98
C LEU A 4 -51.11 -8.87 31.97
N PRO A 5 -50.50 -8.82 30.79
CA PRO A 5 -49.46 -7.81 30.59
C PRO A 5 -49.64 -7.00 29.31
N LEU A 6 -49.35 -5.71 29.47
CA LEU A 6 -49.06 -4.70 28.47
C LEU A 6 -47.74 -5.03 27.74
N LEU A 7 -47.60 -4.65 26.47
CA LEU A 7 -46.52 -3.77 25.98
C LEU A 7 -46.61 -3.61 24.45
N ALA A 8 -46.66 -2.34 24.04
CA ALA A 8 -46.56 -1.89 22.66
C ALA A 8 -45.11 -1.97 22.15
N THR A 9 -44.89 -2.05 20.84
CA THR A 9 -44.18 -1.04 20.03
C THR A 9 -44.02 -1.46 18.58
N ALA A 10 -44.12 -0.47 17.70
CA ALA A 10 -44.11 -0.55 16.25
C ALA A 10 -42.73 -0.87 15.67
N HIS A 11 -42.69 -1.64 14.58
CA HIS A 11 -41.50 -1.76 13.72
C HIS A 11 -41.60 -0.72 12.59
N GLY A 12 -40.95 0.42 12.78
CA GLY A 12 -40.64 1.34 11.68
C GLY A 12 -39.50 0.79 10.81
N PRO A 13 -39.47 1.08 9.49
CA PRO A 13 -38.40 0.63 8.62
C PRO A 13 -37.08 1.34 8.97
N GLN A 14 -36.02 0.54 9.16
CA GLN A 14 -34.66 1.03 9.31
C GLN A 14 -34.17 1.58 7.97
N SER A 15 -34.22 2.90 7.83
CA SER A 15 -33.47 3.61 6.79
C SER A 15 -31.98 3.46 7.10
N HIS A 16 -31.24 2.77 6.23
CA HIS A 16 -29.78 2.83 6.22
C HIS A 16 -29.37 4.27 5.90
N ALA A 17 -29.13 5.06 6.95
CA ALA A 17 -28.52 6.36 6.84
C ALA A 17 -27.11 6.16 6.24
N SER A 18 -26.95 6.59 4.99
CA SER A 18 -25.64 6.78 4.38
C SER A 18 -24.88 7.76 5.27
N HIS A 19 -23.90 7.25 6.02
CA HIS A 19 -23.00 8.12 6.76
C HIS A 19 -22.28 8.99 5.72
N PRO A 20 -22.25 10.32 5.88
CA PRO A 20 -21.41 11.15 5.03
C PRO A 20 -19.98 10.65 5.21
N ARG A 21 -19.36 10.24 4.11
CA ARG A 21 -17.94 9.88 4.07
C ARG A 21 -17.20 11.10 4.59
N ALA A 22 -16.66 11.01 5.81
CA ALA A 22 -15.77 12.02 6.34
C ALA A 22 -14.73 12.34 5.25
N ALA A 23 -14.53 13.63 4.98
CA ALA A 23 -13.53 14.05 4.00
C ALA A 23 -12.21 13.39 4.42
N ALA A 24 -11.65 12.56 3.54
CA ALA A 24 -10.39 11.91 3.80
C ALA A 24 -9.35 13.01 4.08
N LEU A 25 -8.48 12.78 5.07
CA LEU A 25 -7.36 13.67 5.32
C LEU A 25 -6.56 13.86 4.02
N PRO A 26 -5.98 15.05 3.79
CA PRO A 26 -5.13 15.26 2.62
C PRO A 26 -3.98 14.26 2.64
N PRO A 27 -3.55 13.76 1.46
CA PRO A 27 -2.46 12.80 1.40
C PRO A 27 -1.15 13.43 1.91
N GLU A 28 -0.37 12.66 2.67
CA GLU A 28 0.90 13.12 3.23
C GLU A 28 2.03 12.99 2.20
N GLN A 29 2.81 14.04 2.02
CA GLN A 29 4.01 14.00 1.17
C GLN A 29 5.16 13.28 1.89
N LYS A 30 5.72 12.27 1.23
CA LYS A 30 6.94 11.55 1.64
C LYS A 30 8.12 11.87 0.71
N PRO A 31 9.38 11.59 1.11
CA PRO A 31 10.54 11.68 0.22
C PRO A 31 10.42 10.88 -1.09
N TRP A 32 9.72 9.74 -1.07
CA TRP A 32 9.52 8.86 -2.23
C TRP A 32 8.22 9.12 -3.01
N GLY A 33 7.46 10.16 -2.66
CA GLY A 33 6.24 10.54 -3.37
C GLY A 33 5.06 10.81 -2.44
N ILE A 34 3.86 10.66 -2.98
CA ILE A 34 2.60 10.92 -2.26
C ILE A 34 1.52 9.93 -2.71
N ALA A 35 0.56 9.64 -1.83
CA ALA A 35 -0.57 8.78 -2.18
C ALA A 35 -1.28 9.33 -3.43
N GLY A 36 -1.47 8.47 -4.43
CA GLY A 36 -1.99 8.86 -5.74
C GLY A 36 -3.50 8.73 -5.85
N ASP A 37 -4.09 9.49 -6.76
CA ASP A 37 -5.49 9.34 -7.15
C ASP A 37 -5.65 8.17 -8.15
N PRO A 38 -6.47 7.14 -7.84
CA PRO A 38 -6.77 6.05 -8.77
C PRO A 38 -7.23 6.51 -10.16
N ALA A 39 -7.93 7.65 -10.28
CA ALA A 39 -8.39 8.19 -11.55
C ALA A 39 -7.25 8.78 -12.40
N ARG A 40 -6.09 9.08 -11.80
CA ARG A 40 -4.91 9.64 -12.47
C ARG A 40 -3.85 8.60 -12.81
N VAL A 41 -4.12 7.31 -12.59
CA VAL A 41 -3.17 6.23 -12.88
C VAL A 41 -2.84 6.19 -14.36
N THR A 42 -1.56 6.33 -14.69
CA THR A 42 -1.05 6.28 -16.07
C THR A 42 -0.67 4.85 -16.48
N ARG A 43 -0.16 4.04 -15.53
CA ARG A 43 0.23 2.65 -15.77
C ARG A 43 -0.05 1.78 -14.54
N THR A 44 -0.37 0.52 -14.78
CA THR A 44 -0.38 -0.52 -13.74
C THR A 44 0.81 -1.45 -13.93
N ILE A 45 1.57 -1.67 -12.87
CA ILE A 45 2.71 -2.60 -12.86
C ILE A 45 2.34 -3.76 -11.95
N GLU A 46 2.27 -4.97 -12.49
CA GLU A 46 2.17 -6.19 -11.68
C GLU A 46 3.54 -6.54 -11.11
N ILE A 47 3.62 -6.72 -9.79
CA ILE A 47 4.81 -7.15 -9.05
C ILE A 47 4.47 -8.49 -8.40
N ARG A 48 5.06 -9.57 -8.91
CA ARG A 48 4.88 -10.91 -8.35
C ARG A 48 5.79 -11.08 -7.14
N MET A 49 5.29 -11.72 -6.10
CA MET A 49 6.06 -12.12 -4.92
C MET A 49 5.96 -13.63 -4.74
N GLY A 50 7.05 -14.25 -4.30
CA GLY A 50 7.15 -15.70 -4.12
C GLY A 50 7.92 -16.10 -2.85
N ASP A 51 7.76 -17.37 -2.48
CA ASP A 51 8.39 -17.98 -1.30
C ASP A 51 9.93 -18.05 -1.42
N ASP A 52 10.50 -17.74 -2.58
CA ASP A 52 11.93 -17.53 -2.80
C ASP A 52 12.45 -16.18 -2.27
N MET A 53 11.58 -15.42 -1.61
CA MET A 53 11.86 -14.10 -1.03
C MET A 53 12.31 -13.10 -2.10
N ARG A 54 11.67 -13.14 -3.28
CA ARG A 54 11.95 -12.22 -4.38
C ARG A 54 10.68 -11.55 -4.89
N PHE A 55 10.88 -10.34 -5.40
CA PHE A 55 9.90 -9.65 -6.23
C PHE A 55 10.26 -9.83 -7.71
N GLN A 56 9.24 -9.85 -8.57
CA GLN A 56 9.45 -9.81 -10.01
C GLN A 56 8.40 -8.93 -10.72
N PRO A 57 8.82 -7.86 -11.42
CA PRO A 57 10.20 -7.36 -11.51
C PRO A 57 10.72 -6.84 -10.15
N ASP A 58 12.05 -6.84 -9.98
CA ASP A 58 12.74 -6.27 -8.82
C ASP A 58 13.27 -4.85 -9.09
N ARG A 59 13.06 -4.32 -10.30
CA ARG A 59 13.49 -2.97 -10.70
C ARG A 59 12.39 -2.28 -11.49
N LEU A 60 12.05 -1.07 -11.08
CA LEU A 60 11.07 -0.22 -11.74
C LEU A 60 11.75 1.06 -12.21
N ALA A 61 11.51 1.42 -13.47
CA ALA A 61 11.86 2.72 -14.03
C ALA A 61 10.59 3.56 -14.16
N VAL A 62 10.63 4.73 -13.52
CA VAL A 62 9.50 5.65 -13.37
C VAL A 62 9.96 7.03 -13.78
N ARG A 63 9.08 7.84 -14.34
CA ARG A 63 9.30 9.27 -14.57
C ARG A 63 8.62 10.07 -13.48
N GLU A 64 9.28 11.15 -13.06
CA GLU A 64 8.71 12.12 -12.15
C GLU A 64 7.36 12.63 -12.69
N GLY A 65 6.36 12.68 -11.82
CA GLY A 65 4.99 13.07 -12.14
C GLY A 65 4.09 11.88 -12.55
N GLU A 66 4.61 10.67 -12.70
CA GLU A 66 3.76 9.50 -12.96
C GLU A 66 2.96 9.09 -11.72
N THR A 67 1.70 8.72 -11.95
CA THR A 67 0.89 8.01 -10.96
C THR A 67 0.76 6.56 -11.40
N LEU A 68 1.33 5.65 -10.61
CA LEU A 68 1.31 4.22 -10.91
C LEU A 68 0.38 3.49 -9.95
N ARG A 69 -0.26 2.43 -10.46
CA ARG A 69 -0.80 1.37 -9.63
C ARG A 69 0.22 0.24 -9.56
N LEU A 70 0.80 0.02 -8.41
CA LEU A 70 1.62 -1.16 -8.15
C LEU A 70 0.70 -2.27 -7.64
N ARG A 71 0.48 -3.29 -8.47
CA ARG A 71 -0.35 -4.45 -8.13
C ARG A 71 0.54 -5.59 -7.68
N ALA A 72 0.62 -5.78 -6.39
CA ALA A 72 1.43 -6.81 -5.77
C ALA A 72 0.63 -8.13 -5.74
N VAL A 73 1.18 -9.22 -6.30
CA VAL A 73 0.49 -10.50 -6.47
C VAL A 73 1.29 -11.61 -5.81
N ASN A 74 0.73 -12.19 -4.74
CA ASN A 74 1.35 -13.28 -4.01
C ASN A 74 1.07 -14.63 -4.67
N ARG A 75 2.11 -15.21 -5.25
CA ARG A 75 2.09 -16.57 -5.83
C ARG A 75 2.70 -17.62 -4.90
N GLY A 76 3.19 -17.18 -3.74
CA GLY A 76 3.69 -18.03 -2.68
C GLY A 76 2.60 -18.60 -1.78
N ARG A 77 3.05 -19.35 -0.77
CA ARG A 77 2.23 -19.99 0.26
C ARG A 77 2.31 -19.27 1.60
N VAL A 78 3.25 -18.34 1.75
CA VAL A 78 3.41 -17.52 2.97
C VAL A 78 2.88 -16.10 2.78
N MET A 79 2.64 -15.40 3.88
CA MET A 79 2.25 -14.00 3.87
C MET A 79 3.40 -13.14 3.33
N HIS A 80 3.08 -12.15 2.51
CA HIS A 80 4.04 -11.17 2.05
C HIS A 80 3.41 -9.78 2.11
N GLU A 81 4.25 -8.77 1.96
CA GLU A 81 3.85 -7.39 1.84
C GLU A 81 4.75 -6.66 0.86
N ILE A 82 4.33 -5.47 0.46
CA ILE A 82 5.14 -4.51 -0.27
C ILE A 82 5.03 -3.16 0.44
N VAL A 83 6.17 -2.55 0.73
CA VAL A 83 6.28 -1.23 1.37
C VAL A 83 7.22 -0.38 0.54
N ILE A 84 6.80 0.80 0.08
CA ILE A 84 7.66 1.73 -0.67
C ILE A 84 8.33 2.69 0.31
N GLY A 85 9.62 2.96 0.14
CA GLY A 85 10.34 3.90 0.99
C GLY A 85 11.75 4.21 0.50
N THR A 86 12.46 5.06 1.24
CA THR A 86 13.92 5.12 1.11
C THR A 86 14.55 3.84 1.68
N PRO A 87 15.73 3.42 1.19
CA PRO A 87 16.43 2.27 1.77
C PRO A 87 16.63 2.36 3.28
N GLU A 88 16.91 3.56 3.79
CA GLU A 88 17.13 3.84 5.21
C GLU A 88 15.86 3.63 6.03
N GLU A 89 14.72 4.17 5.57
CA GLU A 89 13.44 4.01 6.28
C GLU A 89 12.93 2.58 6.23
N LEU A 90 13.10 1.87 5.11
CA LEU A 90 12.73 0.46 5.01
C LEU A 90 13.59 -0.40 5.95
N ALA A 91 14.89 -0.14 6.05
CA ALA A 91 15.75 -0.86 6.99
C ALA A 91 15.37 -0.58 8.45
N ALA A 92 15.11 0.69 8.80
CA ALA A 92 14.66 1.06 10.14
C ALA A 92 13.31 0.41 10.50
N HIS A 93 12.38 0.36 9.55
CA HIS A 93 11.08 -0.28 9.72
C HIS A 93 11.23 -1.81 9.85
N ALA A 94 12.07 -2.46 9.05
CA ALA A 94 12.37 -3.88 9.21
C ALA A 94 12.91 -4.21 10.62
N GLU A 95 13.81 -3.38 11.16
CA GLU A 95 14.31 -3.54 12.53
C GLU A 95 13.21 -3.37 13.59
N LEU A 96 12.24 -2.48 13.37
CA LEU A 96 11.08 -2.34 14.24
C LEU A 96 10.18 -3.60 14.20
N MET A 97 9.92 -4.13 13.01
CA MET A 97 9.10 -5.34 12.83
C MET A 97 9.73 -6.59 13.43
N LYS A 98 11.06 -6.69 13.42
CA LYS A 98 11.78 -7.75 14.17
C LYS A 98 11.55 -7.68 15.67
N LYS A 99 11.53 -6.48 16.24
CA LYS A 99 11.34 -6.27 17.68
C LYS A 99 9.89 -6.51 18.11
N HIS A 100 8.95 -6.30 17.19
CA HIS A 100 7.51 -6.43 17.43
C HIS A 100 6.85 -7.30 16.36
N PRO A 101 7.18 -8.61 16.30
CA PRO A 101 6.62 -9.50 15.31
C PRO A 101 5.10 -9.59 15.46
N GLY A 102 4.38 -9.43 14.35
CA GLY A 102 2.91 -9.45 14.32
C GLY A 102 2.24 -8.13 14.71
N MET A 103 3.00 -7.04 14.89
CA MET A 103 2.43 -5.69 14.94
C MET A 103 1.64 -5.43 13.65
N GLU A 104 0.39 -4.97 13.80
CA GLU A 104 -0.37 -4.46 12.65
C GLU A 104 0.16 -3.06 12.29
N HIS A 105 0.41 -2.85 11.00
CA HIS A 105 0.83 -1.58 10.45
C HIS A 105 0.21 -1.41 9.08
N ASP A 106 -0.28 -0.22 8.74
CA ASP A 106 -0.89 0.04 7.45
C ASP A 106 -0.66 1.50 7.06
N GLU A 107 -0.30 1.71 5.81
CA GLU A 107 0.04 3.03 5.27
C GLU A 107 -0.32 3.09 3.78
N PRO A 108 -0.61 4.27 3.20
CA PRO A 108 -0.96 4.39 1.79
C PRO A 108 0.13 3.90 0.81
N HIS A 109 1.37 3.76 1.26
CA HIS A 109 2.51 3.24 0.50
C HIS A 109 2.82 1.77 0.80
N MET A 110 1.85 1.04 1.36
CA MET A 110 1.98 -0.34 1.80
C MET A 110 0.81 -1.19 1.32
N ALA A 111 1.06 -2.49 1.12
CA ALA A 111 0.01 -3.49 0.96
C ALA A 111 0.42 -4.84 1.55
N HIS A 112 -0.44 -5.38 2.40
CA HIS A 112 -0.42 -6.74 2.91
C HIS A 112 -1.05 -7.71 1.92
N VAL A 113 -0.36 -8.80 1.59
CA VAL A 113 -0.78 -9.70 0.50
C VAL A 113 -0.75 -11.17 0.96
N PRO A 114 -1.89 -11.72 1.39
CA PRO A 114 -2.00 -13.14 1.74
C PRO A 114 -1.70 -14.08 0.57
N PRO A 115 -1.39 -15.36 0.85
CA PRO A 115 -1.15 -16.37 -0.18
C PRO A 115 -2.25 -16.43 -1.24
N GLY A 116 -1.87 -16.40 -2.53
CA GLY A 116 -2.80 -16.45 -3.65
C GLY A 116 -3.66 -15.18 -3.84
N ARG A 117 -3.38 -14.10 -3.11
CA ARG A 117 -4.11 -12.83 -3.19
C ARG A 117 -3.29 -11.75 -3.89
N ARG A 118 -3.90 -10.58 -4.04
CA ARG A 118 -3.26 -9.36 -4.54
C ARG A 118 -3.62 -8.16 -3.68
N GLY A 119 -2.72 -7.18 -3.62
CA GLY A 119 -2.92 -5.86 -3.03
C GLY A 119 -2.46 -4.78 -4.00
N ASP A 120 -3.06 -3.60 -3.94
CA ASP A 120 -2.72 -2.48 -4.81
C ASP A 120 -2.23 -1.28 -3.99
N ILE A 121 -1.13 -0.67 -4.42
CA ILE A 121 -0.71 0.67 -3.99
C ILE A 121 -0.92 1.62 -5.17
N VAL A 122 -1.57 2.76 -4.95
CA VAL A 122 -1.62 3.85 -5.93
C VAL A 122 -0.71 4.96 -5.46
N TRP A 123 0.37 5.20 -6.20
CA TRP A 123 1.43 6.12 -5.78
C TRP A 123 1.75 7.12 -6.87
N HIS A 124 1.87 8.39 -6.49
CA HIS A 124 2.31 9.47 -7.36
C HIS A 124 3.77 9.80 -7.07
N PHE A 125 4.63 9.50 -8.05
CA PHE A 125 6.08 9.69 -7.97
C PHE A 125 6.46 11.11 -8.36
N ASN A 126 6.23 12.08 -7.46
CA ASN A 126 6.53 13.50 -7.69
C ASN A 126 7.90 13.95 -7.15
N ARG A 127 8.80 13.01 -6.90
CA ARG A 127 10.17 13.25 -6.44
C ARG A 127 11.12 12.41 -7.28
N PRO A 128 12.11 13.00 -7.98
CA PRO A 128 13.13 12.22 -8.67
C PRO A 128 14.10 11.64 -7.64
N GLY A 129 14.65 10.47 -7.93
CA GLY A 129 15.59 9.82 -7.03
C GLY A 129 15.69 8.31 -7.20
N ASP A 130 16.33 7.69 -6.23
CA ASP A 130 16.46 6.24 -6.07
C ASP A 130 15.74 5.85 -4.77
N PHE A 131 14.75 4.99 -4.90
CA PHE A 131 13.94 4.47 -3.80
C PHE A 131 13.87 2.95 -3.89
N ALA A 132 13.19 2.34 -2.94
CA ALA A 132 13.03 0.90 -2.90
C ALA A 132 11.60 0.52 -2.54
N PHE A 133 11.31 -0.76 -2.73
CA PHE A 133 10.18 -1.42 -2.10
C PHE A 133 10.65 -2.72 -1.47
N ALA A 134 10.05 -3.13 -0.36
CA ALA A 134 10.49 -4.28 0.39
C ALA A 134 9.34 -5.03 1.06
N CYS A 135 9.59 -6.29 1.41
CA CYS A 135 8.79 -7.02 2.39
C CYS A 135 9.48 -6.94 3.75
N LEU A 136 8.84 -6.37 4.76
CA LEU A 136 9.42 -6.10 6.08
C LEU A 136 8.96 -7.10 7.16
N ILE A 137 8.18 -8.11 6.76
CA ILE A 137 7.91 -9.28 7.61
C ILE A 137 9.27 -9.86 8.04
N ALA A 138 9.40 -10.10 9.35
CA ALA A 138 10.66 -10.53 9.96
C ALA A 138 11.28 -11.73 9.22
N GLY A 139 12.53 -11.57 8.78
CA GLY A 139 13.27 -12.59 8.02
C GLY A 139 13.18 -12.42 6.51
N HIS A 140 12.11 -11.82 5.97
CA HIS A 140 11.92 -11.68 4.52
C HIS A 140 12.84 -10.60 3.93
N PHE A 141 12.96 -9.46 4.61
CA PHE A 141 13.86 -8.37 4.23
C PHE A 141 15.32 -8.86 4.20
N GLU A 142 15.74 -9.57 5.25
CA GLU A 142 17.11 -10.09 5.41
C GLU A 142 17.44 -11.17 4.39
N ALA A 143 16.44 -11.96 3.98
CA ALA A 143 16.56 -12.92 2.89
C ALA A 143 16.70 -12.26 1.50
N GLY A 144 16.61 -10.93 1.43
CA GLY A 144 16.82 -10.13 0.22
C GLY A 144 15.54 -9.80 -0.54
N MET A 145 14.38 -9.81 0.12
CA MET A 145 13.10 -9.46 -0.51
C MET A 145 12.95 -7.94 -0.67
N VAL A 146 13.75 -7.39 -1.58
CA VAL A 146 13.86 -5.96 -1.89
C VAL A 146 13.83 -5.75 -3.40
N GLY A 147 13.10 -4.73 -3.84
CA GLY A 147 13.17 -4.20 -5.19
C GLY A 147 13.54 -2.71 -5.20
N ARG A 148 13.90 -2.20 -6.37
CA ARG A 148 14.40 -0.84 -6.57
C ARG A 148 13.47 -0.05 -7.46
N ILE A 149 13.37 1.25 -7.20
CA ILE A 149 12.62 2.21 -8.01
C ILE A 149 13.56 3.35 -8.36
N ARG A 150 13.79 3.57 -9.65
CA ARG A 150 14.46 4.77 -10.15
C ARG A 150 13.39 5.71 -10.71
N VAL A 151 13.29 6.91 -10.13
CA VAL A 151 12.43 7.98 -10.63
C VAL A 151 13.30 8.99 -11.39
N GLU A 152 13.28 8.91 -12.71
CA GLU A 152 13.95 9.86 -13.59
C GLU A 152 13.25 11.22 -13.53
N PRO A 153 14.01 12.34 -13.45
CA PRO A 153 13.42 13.66 -13.53
C PRO A 153 12.57 13.83 -14.78
N ALA A 154 11.47 14.59 -14.67
CA ALA A 154 10.72 14.98 -15.86
C ALA A 154 11.67 15.78 -16.78
N ALA A 155 11.64 15.49 -18.08
CA ALA A 155 12.42 16.27 -19.03
C ALA A 155 12.03 17.74 -18.87
N GLN A 156 13.01 18.61 -18.62
CA GLN A 156 12.76 20.05 -18.65
C GLN A 156 12.33 20.40 -20.08
N GLU A 157 11.10 20.88 -20.25
CA GLU A 157 10.72 21.55 -21.47
C GLU A 157 11.67 22.72 -21.65
N LYS A 158 12.54 22.62 -22.67
CA LYS A 158 13.38 23.73 -23.07
C LYS A 158 12.45 24.78 -23.68
N THR A 159 12.08 25.78 -22.90
CA THR A 159 11.41 26.98 -23.43
C THR A 159 12.34 27.63 -24.46
N PRO A 160 11.88 27.88 -25.70
CA PRO A 160 12.66 28.58 -26.73
C PRO A 160 13.04 30.00 -26.31
#